data_AF-A0A954NPC5-F1
#
_entry.id   AF-A0A954NPC5-F1
#
_cell.length_a   1.000
_cell.length_b   1.000
_cell.length_c   1.000
_cell.angle_alpha   90.00
_cell.angle_beta   90.00
_cell.angle_gamma   90.00
#
_symmetry.space_group_name_H-M   'P 1'
#
loop_
_entity.id
_entity.type
_entity.pdbx_description
1 polymer ?
#
loop_
_entity_poly.entity_id
_entity_poly.type
_entity_poly.pdbx_seq_one_letter_code
_entity_poly.pdbx_strand_id
1 'polypeptide(L)'
;MIIGLGTDIVEITRIGQMIERHGELFLQRVYTETEIRYCQQRKESMQHYAGRWAAKEAVMKTLGTGFTRGVGWQDIEVANTKSGQPRIILR
;
A
#
# COMPACT_ATOMS: atom_id res chain seq x y z
N MET A 1 -15.96 -4.37 -19.72
CA MET A 1 -16.67 -3.28 -19.01
C MET A 1 -15.84 -2.89 -17.80
N ILE A 2 -15.59 -1.61 -17.57
CA ILE A 2 -14.86 -1.12 -16.38
C ILE A 2 -15.90 -0.85 -15.28
N ILE A 3 -15.66 -1.38 -14.08
CA ILE A 3 -16.59 -1.29 -12.94
C ILE A 3 -16.24 -0.16 -11.95
N GLY A 4 -15.01 0.32 -11.99
CA GLY A 4 -14.51 1.37 -11.10
C GLY A 4 -13.12 1.84 -11.53
N LEU A 5 -12.74 3.02 -11.04
CA LEU A 5 -11.43 3.63 -11.27
C LEU A 5 -11.00 4.31 -9.96
N GLY A 6 -9.72 4.22 -9.64
CA GLY A 6 -9.14 4.92 -8.52
C GLY A 6 -7.72 5.38 -8.80
N THR A 7 -7.38 6.54 -8.26
CA THR A 7 -6.05 7.12 -8.34
C THR A 7 -5.72 7.77 -7.00
N ASP A 8 -4.44 7.77 -6.66
CA ASP A 8 -3.95 8.42 -5.44
C ASP A 8 -2.54 8.94 -5.66
N ILE A 9 -2.22 10.03 -4.97
CA ILE A 9 -0.90 10.63 -4.93
C ILE A 9 -0.51 10.85 -3.47
N VAL A 10 0.71 10.50 -3.13
CA VAL A 10 1.20 10.61 -1.76
C VAL A 10 2.59 11.22 -1.71
N GLU A 11 2.80 12.07 -0.72
CA GLU A 11 4.11 12.61 -0.40
C GLU A 11 4.93 11.57 0.38
N ILE A 12 6.14 11.28 -0.10
CA ILE A 12 7.03 10.27 0.51
C ILE A 12 7.41 10.67 1.94
N THR A 13 7.70 11.95 2.17
CA THR A 13 8.04 12.53 3.48
C THR A 13 6.91 12.33 4.49
N ARG A 14 5.64 12.49 4.09
CA ARG A 14 4.47 12.24 4.94
C ARG A 14 4.45 10.80 5.45
N ILE A 15 4.70 9.83 4.57
CA ILE A 15 4.75 8.41 4.96
C ILE A 15 5.96 8.12 5.84
N GLY A 16 7.12 8.70 5.51
CA GLY A 16 8.33 8.63 6.34
C GLY A 16 8.07 9.10 7.77
N GLN A 17 7.48 10.28 7.94
CA GLN A 17 7.14 10.84 9.26
C GLN A 17 6.15 9.98 10.04
N MET A 18 5.17 9.35 9.36
CA MET A 18 4.24 8.43 10.02
C MET A 18 4.96 7.16 10.50
N ILE A 19 5.86 6.60 9.69
CA ILE A 19 6.67 5.44 10.06
C ILE A 19 7.61 5.80 11.22
N GLU A 20 8.28 6.94 11.18
CA GLU A 20 9.15 7.41 12.27
C GLU A 20 8.39 7.61 13.57
N ARG A 21 7.19 8.20 13.51
CA ARG A 21 6.37 8.51 14.68
C ARG A 21 5.75 7.27 15.33
N HIS A 22 5.30 6.32 14.53
CA HIS A 22 4.49 5.19 15.00
C HIS A 22 5.19 3.82 14.89
N GLY A 23 6.34 3.79 14.23
CA GLY A 23 7.19 2.61 14.09
C GLY A 23 6.44 1.40 13.53
N GLU A 24 6.72 0.25 14.15
CA GLU A 24 6.22 -1.04 13.71
C GLU A 24 4.69 -1.17 13.79
N LEU A 25 4.04 -0.50 14.74
CA LEU A 25 2.57 -0.53 14.87
C LEU A 25 1.88 0.03 13.62
N PHE A 26 2.42 1.09 13.04
CA PHE A 26 1.89 1.63 11.79
C PHE A 26 2.18 0.70 10.61
N LEU A 27 3.39 0.14 10.55
CA LEU A 27 3.75 -0.79 9.48
C LEU A 27 2.84 -2.02 9.47
N GLN A 28 2.67 -2.66 10.61
CA GLN A 28 1.82 -3.84 10.77
C GLN A 28 0.34 -3.51 10.56
N ARG A 29 -0.12 -2.29 10.81
CA ARG A 29 -1.51 -1.90 10.54
C ARG A 29 -1.81 -1.74 9.04
N VAL A 30 -0.83 -1.29 8.26
CA VAL A 30 -1.05 -0.81 6.88
C VAL A 30 -0.53 -1.79 5.83
N TYR A 31 0.59 -2.44 6.11
CA TYR A 31 1.28 -3.29 5.14
C TYR A 31 1.18 -4.76 5.57
N THR A 32 1.09 -5.65 4.58
CA THR A 32 1.21 -7.09 4.87
C THR A 32 2.67 -7.43 5.18
N GLU A 33 2.90 -8.57 5.83
CA GLU A 33 4.26 -9.00 6.17
C GLU A 33 5.15 -9.12 4.92
N THR A 34 4.59 -9.59 3.81
CA THR A 34 5.28 -9.69 2.51
C THR A 34 5.74 -8.31 2.01
N GLU A 35 4.89 -7.30 2.14
CA GLU A 35 5.21 -5.93 1.73
C GLU A 35 6.26 -5.29 2.62
N ILE A 36 6.17 -5.49 3.93
CA ILE A 36 7.17 -5.02 4.90
C ILE A 36 8.53 -5.61 4.55
N ARG A 37 8.60 -6.93 4.38
CA ARG A 37 9.83 -7.64 4.01
C ARG A 37 10.38 -7.14 2.68
N TYR A 38 9.53 -6.94 1.67
CA TYR A 38 9.93 -6.38 0.39
C TYR A 38 10.54 -4.98 0.56
N CYS A 39 9.86 -4.07 1.26
CA CYS A 39 10.29 -2.68 1.39
C CYS A 39 11.62 -2.56 2.16
N GLN A 40 11.79 -3.36 3.22
CA GLN A 40 13.01 -3.37 4.03
C GLN A 40 14.26 -3.85 3.27
N GLN A 41 14.08 -4.68 2.24
CA GLN A 41 15.19 -5.16 1.41
C GLN A 41 15.65 -4.13 0.35
N ARG A 42 14.98 -2.98 0.24
CA ARG A 42 15.28 -1.96 -0.78
C ARG A 42 16.05 -0.80 -0.17
N LYS A 43 17.00 -0.24 -0.94
CA LYS A 43 17.79 0.93 -0.54
C LYS A 43 16.90 2.14 -0.22
N GLU A 44 15.89 2.38 -1.05
CA GLU A 44 14.94 3.49 -0.92
C GLU A 44 13.61 3.02 -0.30
N SER A 45 13.68 2.39 0.87
CA SER A 45 12.54 1.72 1.52
C SER A 45 11.31 2.65 1.67
N MET A 46 11.53 3.92 2.01
CA MET A 46 10.47 4.94 2.16
C MET A 46 9.69 5.18 0.86
N GLN A 47 10.36 5.20 -0.30
CA GLN A 47 9.70 5.34 -1.60
C GLN A 47 8.82 4.12 -1.90
N HIS A 48 9.30 2.92 -1.53
CA HIS A 48 8.54 1.69 -1.71
C HIS A 48 7.33 1.60 -0.78
N TYR A 49 7.43 2.07 0.47
CA TYR A 49 6.29 2.17 1.38
C TYR A 49 5.25 3.19 0.87
N ALA A 50 5.71 4.35 0.40
CA ALA A 50 4.84 5.38 -0.15
C ALA A 50 4.12 4.90 -1.43
N GLY A 51 4.84 4.27 -2.36
CA GLY A 51 4.22 3.72 -3.58
C GLY A 51 3.15 2.66 -3.29
N ARG A 52 3.39 1.81 -2.28
CA ARG A 52 2.39 0.83 -1.82
C ARG A 52 1.19 1.48 -1.15
N TRP A 53 1.40 2.52 -0.34
CA TRP A 53 0.31 3.31 0.24
C TRP A 53 -0.61 3.84 -0.85
N ALA A 54 -0.03 4.53 -1.85
CA ALA A 54 -0.80 5.12 -2.94
C ALA A 54 -1.55 4.05 -3.76
N ALA A 55 -0.90 2.91 -4.05
CA ALA A 55 -1.54 1.81 -4.75
C ALA A 55 -2.74 1.25 -3.96
N LYS A 56 -2.62 1.09 -2.64
CA LYS A 56 -3.72 0.62 -1.78
C LYS A 56 -4.87 1.61 -1.75
N GLU A 57 -4.60 2.90 -1.57
CA GLU A 57 -5.62 3.96 -1.64
C GLU A 57 -6.34 4.00 -3.01
N ALA A 58 -5.59 3.87 -4.11
CA ALA A 58 -6.17 3.80 -5.45
C ALA A 58 -7.10 2.58 -5.61
N VAL A 59 -6.75 1.42 -5.04
CA VAL A 59 -7.62 0.24 -5.03
C VAL A 59 -8.86 0.47 -4.17
N MET A 60 -8.74 1.04 -2.97
CA MET A 60 -9.88 1.35 -2.10
C MET A 60 -10.88 2.31 -2.79
N LYS A 61 -10.38 3.31 -3.51
CA LYS A 61 -11.20 4.22 -4.32
C LYS A 61 -11.89 3.49 -5.48
N THR A 62 -11.18 2.57 -6.13
CA THR A 62 -11.74 1.74 -7.21
C THR A 62 -12.92 0.89 -6.72
N LEU A 63 -12.82 0.33 -5.52
CA LEU A 63 -13.86 -0.52 -4.93
C LEU A 63 -15.09 0.27 -4.45
N GLY A 64 -14.99 1.60 -4.31
CA GLY A 64 -16.10 2.47 -3.90
C GLY A 64 -16.62 2.19 -2.48
N THR A 65 -15.88 1.40 -1.70
CA THR A 65 -16.27 0.96 -0.35
C THR A 65 -15.91 1.98 0.73
N GLY A 66 -14.88 2.79 0.50
CA GLY A 66 -14.23 3.57 1.57
C GLY A 66 -13.72 2.66 2.71
N PHE A 67 -13.14 3.25 3.76
CA PHE A 67 -12.74 2.50 4.97
C PHE A 67 -13.91 1.90 5.76
N THR A 68 -15.15 2.29 5.44
CA THR A 68 -16.34 2.01 6.26
C THR A 68 -17.10 0.76 5.85
N ARG A 69 -16.78 0.12 4.72
CA ARG A 69 -17.51 -1.05 4.20
C ARG A 69 -16.67 -2.34 4.11
N GLY A 70 -15.69 -2.49 4.99
CA GLY A 70 -15.06 -3.79 5.27
C GLY A 70 -13.80 -4.13 4.46
N VAL A 71 -13.27 -3.21 3.63
CA VAL A 71 -11.93 -3.38 3.01
C VAL A 71 -10.92 -2.56 3.80
N GLY A 72 -10.04 -3.26 4.51
CA GLY A 72 -8.93 -2.70 5.25
C GLY A 72 -7.63 -2.65 4.44
N TRP A 73 -6.60 -2.06 5.04
CA TRP A 73 -5.28 -1.94 4.42
C TRP A 73 -4.62 -3.28 4.11
N GLN A 74 -4.78 -4.27 4.98
CA GLN A 74 -4.17 -5.59 4.81
C GLN A 74 -4.93 -6.51 3.84
N ASP A 75 -6.17 -6.16 3.49
CA ASP A 75 -6.96 -6.90 2.49
C ASP A 75 -6.46 -6.61 1.07
N ILE A 76 -5.59 -5.61 0.90
CA ILE A 76 -4.98 -5.23 -0.37
C ILE A 76 -3.47 -5.41 -0.23
N GLU A 77 -2.89 -6.29 -1.04
CA GLU A 77 -1.43 -6.48 -1.12
C GLU A 77 -0.89 -6.09 -2.49
N VAL A 78 0.21 -5.33 -2.48
CA VAL A 78 0.96 -4.95 -3.67
C VAL A 78 2.16 -5.89 -3.84
N ALA A 79 2.01 -6.85 -4.74
CA ALA A 79 3.05 -7.78 -5.15
C ALA A 79 3.74 -7.30 -6.44
N ASN A 80 4.93 -7.85 -6.72
CA ASN A 80 5.61 -7.66 -8.00
C ASN A 80 5.81 -9.03 -8.65
N THR A 81 5.60 -9.11 -9.97
CA THR A 81 6.01 -10.28 -10.75
C THR A 81 7.54 -10.36 -10.81
N LYS A 82 8.08 -11.49 -11.32
CA LYS A 82 9.52 -11.64 -11.59
C LYS A 82 10.07 -10.56 -12.54
N SER A 83 9.24 -10.03 -13.45
CA SER A 83 9.61 -8.94 -14.35
C SER A 83 9.54 -7.55 -13.71
N GLY A 84 9.14 -7.44 -12.44
CA GLY A 84 8.99 -6.18 -11.71
C GLY A 84 7.61 -5.53 -11.86
N GLN A 85 6.73 -6.06 -12.71
CA GLN A 85 5.37 -5.51 -12.90
C GLN A 85 4.57 -5.61 -11.59
N PRO A 86 3.96 -4.51 -11.11
CA PRO A 86 3.11 -4.56 -9.93
C PRO A 86 1.81 -5.32 -10.21
N ARG A 87 1.31 -6.06 -9.21
CA ARG A 87 0.01 -6.72 -9.19
C ARG A 87 -0.67 -6.49 -7.84
N ILE A 88 -1.99 -6.36 -7.88
CA ILE A 88 -2.83 -6.30 -6.69
C ILE A 88 -3.36 -7.69 -6.37
N ILE A 89 -3.24 -8.10 -5.11
CA ILE A 89 -3.86 -9.28 -4.55
C ILE A 89 -4.89 -8.79 -3.53
N LEU A 90 -6.15 -9.18 -3.72
CA LEU A 90 -7.19 -8.99 -2.70
C LEU A 90 -7.23 -10.24 -1.83
N ARG A 91 -7.14 -10.06 -0.51
CA ARG A 91 -7.05 -11.14 0.48
C ARG A 91 -8.39 -11.44 1.13
#